data_AF-A0A222E072-F1
#
_entry.id   AF-A0A222E072-F1
#
_cell.length_a   1.000
_cell.length_b   1.000
_cell.length_c   1.000
_cell.angle_alpha   90.00
_cell.angle_beta   90.00
_cell.angle_gamma   90.00
#
_symmetry.space_group_name_H-M   'P 1'
#
loop_
_entity.id
_entity.type
_entity.pdbx_description
1 polymer ?
#
loop_
_entity_poly.entity_id
_entity_poly.type
_entity_poly.pdbx_seq_one_letter_code
_entity_poly.pdbx_strand_id
1 'polypeptide(L)'
;MKRILILISALCMAPPVVAQPVYGDSVTKLATVTTQQWVNCAKEGKDCAPDTDDLVIVRYGISEDFTFFVTKGIEKVPCKNFWGDPSKGTDKECAFILENLFGVPADDTFSKVADEGKDFTNPNSDFRWVRYGADGKWTYTLIEGSDQQKLACTNDYFGFDPAKGTDKTCQIGGAYTLSEGDIVECATEDRDCQMDVGDVVMARYGADKRYDIRFIHHTGNKFPCNNNYFGVDPIRTNKRCYYQAQVPVSVNTVGRWQKVISCDGLNCPISHQISVGTERTNSWTTTQQWSVTVTESMEAGLTIFGTGVKASASVAESYAGSYAYSSALSQSVAQNYTATCDPSGSYTSRALWQFSTGTGTSCLESGTCDGSTFTAEYLCVGDAPSGYTGPVCIPGYCADELCSTCTYEDASDQ
;
A
#
# COMPACT_ATOMS: atom_id res chain seq x y z
N MET A 1 44.86 -15.56 -57.28
CA MET A 1 44.21 -15.70 -55.96
C MET A 1 43.28 -14.52 -55.74
N LYS A 2 41.96 -14.73 -55.82
CA LYS A 2 40.92 -13.77 -55.39
C LYS A 2 39.79 -14.61 -54.82
N ARG A 3 39.57 -14.54 -53.51
CA ARG A 3 38.42 -15.16 -52.84
C ARG A 3 37.40 -14.07 -52.56
N ILE A 4 36.21 -14.22 -53.13
CA ILE A 4 35.04 -13.38 -52.91
C ILE A 4 34.32 -13.97 -51.68
N LEU A 5 34.21 -13.19 -50.60
CA LEU A 5 33.30 -13.50 -49.48
C LEU A 5 31.93 -12.90 -49.79
N ILE A 6 30.90 -13.75 -49.79
CA ILE A 6 29.49 -13.33 -49.85
C ILE A 6 28.98 -13.31 -48.41
N LEU A 7 28.62 -12.12 -47.92
CA LEU A 7 27.91 -11.93 -46.66
C LEU A 7 26.41 -12.17 -46.89
N ILE A 8 25.87 -13.24 -46.29
CA ILE A 8 24.44 -13.49 -46.21
C ILE A 8 23.92 -12.73 -44.98
N SER A 9 23.18 -11.65 -45.23
CA SER A 9 22.45 -10.93 -44.18
C SER A 9 21.19 -11.70 -43.83
N ALA A 10 21.14 -12.27 -42.62
CA ALA A 10 19.93 -12.85 -42.07
C ALA A 10 19.02 -11.72 -41.57
N LEU A 11 17.91 -11.48 -42.29
CA LEU A 11 16.81 -10.66 -41.78
C LEU A 11 16.13 -11.43 -40.63
N CYS A 12 16.38 -11.03 -39.38
CA CYS A 12 15.51 -11.40 -38.27
C CYS A 12 14.17 -10.65 -38.43
N MET A 13 13.17 -11.34 -38.99
CA MET A 13 11.78 -10.85 -38.92
C MET A 13 11.30 -11.03 -37.48
N ALA A 14 11.07 -9.92 -36.78
CA ALA A 14 10.37 -9.94 -35.50
C ALA A 14 8.95 -10.51 -35.72
N PRO A 15 8.45 -11.37 -34.81
CA PRO A 15 7.08 -11.84 -34.91
C PRO A 15 6.09 -10.66 -34.82
N PRO A 16 4.91 -10.77 -35.45
CA PRO A 16 3.89 -9.73 -35.38
C PRO A 16 3.50 -9.50 -33.92
N VAL A 17 3.55 -8.24 -33.49
CA VAL A 17 2.98 -7.81 -32.20
C VAL A 17 1.47 -7.99 -32.30
N VAL A 18 0.96 -9.06 -31.71
CA VAL A 18 -0.49 -9.26 -31.54
C VAL A 18 -0.93 -8.21 -30.53
N ALA A 19 -1.79 -7.28 -30.96
CA ALA A 19 -2.40 -6.31 -30.06
C ALA A 19 -3.16 -7.08 -28.97
N GLN A 20 -2.71 -6.96 -27.71
CA GLN A 20 -3.40 -7.56 -26.59
C GLN A 20 -4.82 -6.95 -26.51
N PRO A 21 -5.86 -7.76 -26.29
CA PRO A 21 -7.20 -7.22 -26.07
C PRO A 21 -7.14 -6.30 -24.84
N VAL A 22 -7.51 -5.04 -25.05
CA VAL A 22 -7.70 -4.06 -23.98
C VAL A 22 -8.91 -4.52 -23.18
N TYR A 23 -8.68 -5.37 -22.17
CA TYR A 23 -9.67 -5.60 -21.13
C TYR A 23 -9.85 -4.26 -20.42
N GLY A 24 -10.99 -3.62 -20.64
CA GLY A 24 -11.30 -2.33 -20.04
C GLY A 24 -11.16 -2.43 -18.52
N ASP A 25 -10.20 -1.66 -18.01
CA ASP A 25 -9.77 -1.41 -16.64
C ASP A 25 -10.94 -1.02 -15.71
N SER A 26 -11.83 -1.97 -15.48
CA SER A 26 -13.13 -1.74 -14.84
C SER A 26 -13.15 -2.19 -13.40
N VAL A 27 -12.21 -3.01 -12.92
CA VAL A 27 -12.24 -3.54 -11.54
C VAL A 27 -11.52 -2.59 -10.57
N THR A 28 -10.36 -2.07 -10.98
CA THR A 28 -9.66 -0.91 -10.40
C THR A 28 -10.59 0.29 -10.17
N LYS A 29 -11.33 0.72 -11.20
CA LYS A 29 -12.32 1.82 -11.10
C LYS A 29 -13.49 1.57 -10.13
N LEU A 30 -13.63 0.35 -9.61
CA LEU A 30 -14.72 -0.06 -8.72
C LEU A 30 -14.24 -0.35 -7.30
N ALA A 31 -12.96 -0.69 -7.15
CA ALA A 31 -12.28 -0.61 -5.87
C ALA A 31 -12.04 0.85 -5.44
N THR A 32 -12.42 1.83 -6.28
CA THR A 32 -12.26 3.27 -6.02
C THR A 32 -12.59 3.58 -4.57
N VAL A 33 -11.52 3.76 -3.83
CA VAL A 33 -11.48 4.46 -2.57
C VAL A 33 -12.21 5.77 -2.84
N THR A 34 -13.26 6.10 -2.08
CA THR A 34 -13.72 7.49 -2.02
C THR A 34 -12.48 8.31 -1.75
N THR A 35 -12.02 9.06 -2.75
CA THR A 35 -10.73 9.73 -2.75
C THR A 35 -10.61 10.55 -1.49
N GLN A 36 -9.96 10.01 -0.47
CA GLN A 36 -9.55 10.79 0.68
C GLN A 36 -8.30 11.51 0.20
N GLN A 37 -8.56 12.72 -0.26
CA GLN A 37 -7.56 13.61 -0.76
C GLN A 37 -6.91 14.31 0.42
N TRP A 38 -5.61 14.52 0.30
CA TRP A 38 -4.89 15.44 1.17
C TRP A 38 -5.63 16.77 1.29
N VAL A 39 -6.04 17.12 2.51
CA VAL A 39 -6.76 18.36 2.81
C VAL A 39 -5.75 19.42 3.20
N ASN A 40 -5.52 20.39 2.31
CA ASN A 40 -4.68 21.54 2.61
C ASN A 40 -5.23 22.32 3.82
N CYS A 41 -4.42 22.51 4.85
CA CYS A 41 -4.86 23.08 6.13
C CYS A 41 -4.07 24.32 6.55
N ALA A 42 -2.81 24.47 6.15
CA ALA A 42 -1.98 25.59 6.61
C ALA A 42 -0.84 25.92 5.64
N LYS A 43 -0.46 27.19 5.59
CA LYS A 43 0.82 27.63 5.01
C LYS A 43 1.93 27.58 6.07
N GLU A 44 3.18 27.53 5.63
CA GLU A 44 4.35 27.57 6.51
C GLU A 44 4.27 28.72 7.53
N GLY A 45 4.57 28.40 8.80
CA GLY A 45 4.47 29.30 9.94
C GLY A 45 3.08 29.43 10.55
N LYS A 46 2.07 28.71 10.07
CA LYS A 46 0.72 28.62 10.66
C LYS A 46 0.50 27.27 11.35
N ASP A 47 -0.68 27.05 11.92
CA ASP A 47 -1.09 25.78 12.51
C ASP A 47 -2.14 25.11 11.61
N CYS A 48 -1.97 23.82 11.35
CA CYS A 48 -2.93 22.93 10.71
C CYS A 48 -3.96 22.47 11.76
N ALA A 49 -5.25 22.58 11.46
CA ALA A 49 -6.33 22.12 12.34
C ALA A 49 -7.16 21.04 11.63
N PRO A 50 -6.92 19.75 11.93
CA PRO A 50 -7.67 18.65 11.30
C PRO A 50 -9.12 18.50 11.77
N ASP A 51 -9.51 19.16 12.85
CA ASP A 51 -10.84 19.10 13.47
C ASP A 51 -11.33 17.66 13.78
N THR A 52 -10.42 16.80 14.24
CA THR A 52 -10.71 15.42 14.68
C THR A 52 -9.86 15.00 15.88
N ASP A 53 -10.38 14.04 16.65
CA ASP A 53 -9.65 13.35 17.71
C ASP A 53 -8.95 12.06 17.23
N ASP A 54 -9.20 11.67 15.97
CA ASP A 54 -8.63 10.47 15.36
C ASP A 54 -7.15 10.63 14.98
N LEU A 55 -6.56 9.54 14.51
CA LEU A 55 -5.21 9.56 13.94
C LEU A 55 -5.21 10.44 12.68
N VAL A 56 -4.19 11.29 12.57
CA VAL A 56 -3.99 12.19 11.44
C VAL A 56 -2.55 12.05 10.96
N ILE A 57 -2.39 11.83 9.67
CA ILE A 57 -1.10 11.98 9.00
C ILE A 57 -1.08 13.35 8.36
N VAL A 58 -0.03 14.11 8.62
CA VAL A 58 0.17 15.42 8.02
C VAL A 58 1.45 15.36 7.20
N ARG A 59 1.38 15.85 5.97
CA ARG A 59 2.55 16.11 5.13
C ARG A 59 2.88 17.58 5.19
N TYR A 60 4.17 17.90 5.25
CA TYR A 60 4.70 19.25 5.18
C TYR A 60 5.70 19.34 4.04
N GLY A 61 5.52 20.31 3.16
CA GLY A 61 6.35 20.43 1.95
C GLY A 61 5.66 21.19 0.83
N ILE A 62 6.13 21.00 -0.39
CA ILE A 62 5.54 21.59 -1.60
C ILE A 62 5.81 20.70 -2.81
N SER A 63 4.87 20.70 -3.77
CA SER A 63 4.92 19.86 -4.98
C SER A 63 4.96 18.37 -4.64
N GLU A 64 6.13 17.75 -4.72
CA GLU A 64 6.40 16.33 -4.42
C GLU A 64 7.54 16.18 -3.40
N ASP A 65 7.92 17.25 -2.70
CA ASP A 65 8.97 17.21 -1.68
C ASP A 65 8.31 17.35 -0.31
N PHE A 66 8.12 16.22 0.38
CA PHE A 66 7.38 16.15 1.63
C PHE A 66 8.12 15.40 2.72
N THR A 67 7.96 15.86 3.96
CA THR A 67 8.14 15.03 5.16
C THR A 67 6.79 14.83 5.83
N PHE A 68 6.63 13.69 6.49
CA PHE A 68 5.37 13.33 7.14
C PHE A 68 5.54 13.20 8.64
N PHE A 69 4.52 13.62 9.37
CA PHE A 69 4.40 13.39 10.80
C PHE A 69 3.00 12.89 11.13
N VAL A 70 2.91 12.11 12.20
CA VAL A 70 1.68 11.44 12.60
C VAL A 70 1.28 11.93 13.98
N THR A 71 0.00 12.27 14.12
CA THR A 71 -0.58 12.82 15.35
C THR A 71 -1.95 12.22 15.63
N LYS A 72 -2.45 12.40 16.85
CA LYS A 72 -3.80 12.00 17.25
C LYS A 72 -4.31 12.96 18.32
N GLY A 73 -5.58 13.39 18.25
CA GLY A 73 -6.17 14.27 19.26
C GLY A 73 -5.59 15.68 19.33
N ILE A 74 -4.84 16.13 18.32
CA ILE A 74 -4.15 17.42 18.33
C ILE A 74 -4.94 18.45 17.54
N GLU A 75 -5.53 19.42 18.25
CA GLU A 75 -6.32 20.51 17.66
C GLU A 75 -5.53 21.39 16.68
N LYS A 76 -4.23 21.61 16.97
CA LYS A 76 -3.35 22.49 16.20
C LYS A 76 -1.98 21.87 16.04
N VAL A 77 -1.71 21.37 14.84
CA VAL A 77 -0.40 20.82 14.50
C VAL A 77 0.45 21.90 13.81
N PRO A 78 1.63 22.25 14.33
CA PRO A 78 2.43 23.32 13.75
C PRO A 78 2.86 23.01 12.32
N CYS A 79 2.66 23.95 11.39
CA CYS A 79 3.11 23.83 10.00
C CYS A 79 4.44 24.56 9.80
N LYS A 80 5.56 23.98 10.24
CA LYS A 80 6.88 24.64 10.24
C LYS A 80 8.04 23.62 10.12
N ASN A 81 9.27 24.10 9.97
CA ASN A 81 10.48 23.28 9.82
C ASN A 81 10.94 22.53 11.10
N PHE A 82 10.06 22.27 12.07
CA PHE A 82 10.46 21.62 13.33
C PHE A 82 10.91 20.17 13.12
N TRP A 83 10.34 19.53 12.11
CA TRP A 83 10.67 18.17 11.70
C TRP A 83 11.35 18.18 10.33
N GLY A 84 12.25 19.16 10.12
CA GLY A 84 13.05 19.28 8.90
C GLY A 84 12.50 20.25 7.86
N ASP A 85 13.34 20.59 6.88
CA ASP A 85 13.01 21.47 5.75
C ASP A 85 13.15 20.70 4.43
N PRO A 86 12.04 20.11 3.92
CA PRO A 86 12.09 19.28 2.72
C PRO A 86 12.37 20.08 1.45
N SER A 87 12.11 21.39 1.45
CA SER A 87 12.23 22.25 0.27
C SER A 87 12.80 23.62 0.64
N LYS A 88 14.11 23.63 0.89
CA LYS A 88 14.82 24.81 1.41
C LYS A 88 14.63 26.05 0.53
N GLY A 89 14.24 27.14 1.17
CA GLY A 89 14.08 28.45 0.52
C GLY A 89 12.80 28.59 -0.30
N THR A 90 11.85 27.67 -0.13
CA THR A 90 10.50 27.75 -0.72
C THR A 90 9.43 27.77 0.36
N ASP A 91 8.33 28.47 0.09
CA ASP A 91 7.16 28.51 0.97
C ASP A 91 6.44 27.17 0.92
N LYS A 92 6.44 26.44 2.04
CA LYS A 92 5.79 25.14 2.15
C LYS A 92 4.35 25.25 2.65
N GLU A 93 3.64 24.15 2.59
CA GLU A 93 2.30 24.03 3.15
C GLU A 93 2.12 22.68 3.84
N CYS A 94 1.07 22.60 4.66
CA CYS A 94 0.63 21.38 5.30
C CYS A 94 -0.69 20.95 4.71
N ALA A 95 -0.79 19.63 4.51
CA ALA A 95 -2.04 18.96 4.23
C ALA A 95 -2.16 17.74 5.12
N PHE A 96 -3.38 17.34 5.46
CA PHE A 96 -3.62 16.17 6.29
C PHE A 96 -4.54 15.15 5.62
N ILE A 97 -4.49 13.93 6.14
CA ILE A 97 -5.32 12.79 5.79
C ILE A 97 -5.63 12.00 7.07
N LEU A 98 -6.77 11.31 7.11
CA LEU A 98 -7.26 10.64 8.34
C LEU A 98 -6.96 9.14 8.36
N GLU A 99 -6.48 8.61 7.26
CA GLU A 99 -6.18 7.21 7.12
C GLU A 99 -4.84 6.87 7.73
N ASN A 100 -4.76 5.66 8.25
CA ASN A 100 -3.58 5.13 8.89
C ASN A 100 -2.59 4.56 7.86
N LEU A 101 -2.11 5.41 6.96
CA LEU A 101 -1.24 5.03 5.83
C LEU A 101 0.14 4.51 6.25
N PHE A 102 0.53 4.73 7.51
CA PHE A 102 1.78 4.23 8.07
C PHE A 102 1.60 3.02 9.00
N GLY A 103 0.38 2.53 9.20
CA GLY A 103 0.13 1.33 10.01
C GLY A 103 0.50 1.55 11.49
N VAL A 104 0.14 2.71 12.05
CA VAL A 104 0.21 2.95 13.49
C VAL A 104 -0.70 1.95 14.21
N PRO A 105 -0.21 1.19 15.20
CA PRO A 105 -1.02 0.17 15.84
C PRO A 105 -2.10 0.79 16.74
N ALA A 106 -3.07 -0.04 17.14
CA ALA A 106 -4.16 0.39 18.02
C ALA A 106 -3.64 0.90 19.39
N ASP A 107 -4.41 1.79 20.02
CA ASP A 107 -4.01 2.52 21.23
C ASP A 107 -3.66 1.62 22.42
N ASP A 108 -4.33 0.47 22.52
CA ASP A 108 -4.20 -0.53 23.58
C ASP A 108 -2.90 -1.34 23.48
N THR A 109 -2.19 -1.27 22.34
CA THR A 109 -0.90 -1.93 22.13
C THR A 109 0.29 -1.13 22.70
N PHE A 110 0.08 0.14 23.07
CA PHE A 110 1.15 1.00 23.56
C PHE A 110 1.35 0.87 25.07
N SER A 111 2.61 0.80 25.48
CA SER A 111 3.01 0.70 26.88
C SER A 111 3.99 1.81 27.26
N LYS A 112 3.84 2.38 28.46
CA LYS A 112 4.69 3.46 28.96
C LYS A 112 6.14 2.97 29.12
N VAL A 113 7.08 3.78 28.61
CA VAL A 113 8.54 3.52 28.68
C VAL A 113 9.33 4.64 29.34
N ALA A 114 8.81 5.87 29.34
CA ALA A 114 9.47 7.01 29.96
C ALA A 114 8.48 8.09 30.39
N ASP A 115 8.82 8.79 31.49
CA ASP A 115 8.23 10.07 31.84
C ASP A 115 8.86 11.20 31.00
N GLU A 116 8.15 12.32 30.87
CA GLU A 116 8.68 13.53 30.25
C GLU A 116 10.05 13.94 30.84
N GLY A 117 10.99 14.28 29.96
CA GLY A 117 12.36 14.63 30.34
C GLY A 117 13.30 13.46 30.54
N LYS A 118 12.86 12.21 30.32
CA LYS A 118 13.71 11.01 30.39
C LYS A 118 14.02 10.46 29.01
N ASP A 119 15.17 9.79 28.90
CA ASP A 119 15.52 9.01 27.71
C ASP A 119 15.09 7.56 27.89
N PHE A 120 14.81 6.86 26.79
CA PHE A 120 14.64 5.41 26.78
C PHE A 120 15.26 4.79 25.51
N THR A 121 15.38 3.47 25.50
CA THR A 121 15.85 2.67 24.36
C THR A 121 14.76 1.70 23.94
N ASN A 122 14.79 1.26 22.68
CA ASN A 122 13.97 0.14 22.23
C ASN A 122 14.70 -1.18 22.55
N PRO A 123 14.16 -2.04 23.44
CA PRO A 123 14.81 -3.29 23.81
C PRO A 123 14.71 -4.37 22.72
N ASN A 124 13.81 -4.20 21.75
CA ASN A 124 13.64 -5.13 20.64
C ASN A 124 14.58 -4.75 19.50
N SER A 125 14.82 -5.65 18.54
CA SER A 125 15.70 -5.39 17.39
C SER A 125 14.99 -4.79 16.17
N ASP A 126 13.66 -4.75 16.17
CA ASP A 126 12.80 -4.22 15.11
C ASP A 126 12.56 -2.70 15.27
N PHE A 127 12.04 -2.06 14.23
CA PHE A 127 11.49 -0.70 14.37
C PHE A 127 10.18 -0.77 15.13
N ARG A 128 9.99 0.15 16.07
CA ARG A 128 8.76 0.23 16.88
C ARG A 128 8.16 1.61 16.80
N TRP A 129 6.83 1.66 16.81
CA TRP A 129 6.11 2.90 16.99
C TRP A 129 6.33 3.46 18.40
N VAL A 130 6.65 4.74 18.47
CA VAL A 130 6.71 5.51 19.70
C VAL A 130 5.68 6.61 19.62
N ARG A 131 4.97 6.85 20.72
CA ARG A 131 4.14 8.03 20.88
C ARG A 131 4.51 8.82 22.12
N TYR A 132 4.42 10.15 22.01
CA TYR A 132 4.65 11.09 23.11
C TYR A 132 3.43 11.98 23.29
N GLY A 133 2.98 12.14 24.53
CA GLY A 133 1.75 12.86 24.82
C GLY A 133 1.05 12.44 26.12
N ALA A 134 -0.20 12.86 26.23
CA ALA A 134 -1.10 12.59 27.36
C ALA A 134 -2.57 12.77 26.94
N ASP A 135 -3.49 12.15 27.68
CA ASP A 135 -4.96 12.38 27.57
C ASP A 135 -5.52 12.31 26.14
N GLY A 136 -5.08 11.32 25.36
CA GLY A 136 -5.53 11.12 23.97
C GLY A 136 -4.83 12.01 22.93
N LYS A 137 -3.98 12.94 23.35
CA LYS A 137 -3.21 13.83 22.49
C LYS A 137 -1.80 13.28 22.30
N TRP A 138 -1.47 12.80 21.11
CA TRP A 138 -0.25 12.06 20.83
C TRP A 138 0.43 12.52 19.55
N THR A 139 1.75 12.60 19.56
CA THR A 139 2.60 12.67 18.37
C THR A 139 3.44 11.40 18.28
N TYR A 140 3.65 10.91 17.06
CA TYR A 140 4.28 9.60 16.83
C TYR A 140 5.59 9.72 16.06
N THR A 141 6.45 8.73 16.25
CA THR A 141 7.70 8.52 15.50
C THR A 141 8.07 7.04 15.52
N LEU A 142 9.18 6.69 14.88
CA LEU A 142 9.79 5.37 14.96
C LEU A 142 11.09 5.40 15.77
N ILE A 143 11.39 4.28 16.42
CA ILE A 143 12.68 4.04 17.05
C ILE A 143 13.25 2.70 16.56
N GLU A 144 14.52 2.71 16.14
CA GLU A 144 15.26 1.50 15.81
C GLU A 144 15.64 0.72 17.07
N GLY A 145 15.62 -0.60 16.95
CA GLY A 145 16.05 -1.51 17.99
C GLY A 145 17.56 -1.56 18.22
N SER A 146 18.06 -0.88 19.26
CA SER A 146 19.46 -0.98 19.68
C SER A 146 19.67 -0.49 21.11
N ASP A 147 20.67 -1.08 21.78
CA ASP A 147 21.25 -0.61 23.05
C ASP A 147 21.86 0.81 22.99
N GLN A 148 22.18 1.31 21.80
CA GLN A 148 22.78 2.62 21.57
C GLN A 148 21.77 3.68 21.12
N GLN A 149 20.65 3.26 20.50
CA GLN A 149 19.59 4.17 20.08
C GLN A 149 18.82 4.65 21.31
N LYS A 150 18.93 5.95 21.58
CA LYS A 150 18.17 6.62 22.65
C LYS A 150 17.22 7.63 22.04
N LEU A 151 16.00 7.66 22.55
CA LEU A 151 15.00 8.67 22.22
C LEU A 151 14.71 9.49 23.48
N ALA A 152 14.82 10.81 23.33
CA ALA A 152 14.52 11.75 24.40
C ALA A 152 13.00 11.99 24.47
N CYS A 153 12.41 11.75 25.64
CA CYS A 153 10.98 11.93 25.84
C CYS A 153 10.64 13.40 26.14
N THR A 154 10.82 14.29 25.17
CA THR A 154 10.73 15.75 25.37
C THR A 154 10.02 16.47 24.22
N ASN A 155 9.40 17.60 24.54
CA ASN A 155 8.87 18.54 23.56
C ASN A 155 9.88 18.95 22.51
N ASP A 156 11.16 19.06 22.88
CA ASP A 156 12.23 19.45 21.96
C ASP A 156 12.51 18.37 20.91
N TYR A 157 12.51 17.09 21.30
CA TYR A 157 12.72 15.99 20.36
C TYR A 157 11.56 15.86 19.37
N PHE A 158 10.32 15.96 19.85
CA PHE A 158 9.12 15.95 19.00
C PHE A 158 8.83 17.32 18.35
N GLY A 159 9.63 18.34 18.67
CA GLY A 159 9.56 19.73 18.19
C GLY A 159 8.28 20.52 18.50
N PHE A 160 7.33 19.97 19.26
CA PHE A 160 6.21 20.69 19.86
C PHE A 160 5.61 19.95 21.07
N ASP A 161 4.75 20.65 21.81
CA ASP A 161 4.01 20.10 22.96
C ASP A 161 2.61 19.63 22.53
N PRO A 162 2.34 18.32 22.46
CA PRO A 162 1.03 17.78 22.08
C PRO A 162 -0.06 17.98 23.15
N ALA A 163 0.32 18.18 24.42
CA ALA A 163 -0.59 18.24 25.57
C ALA A 163 -0.14 19.30 26.58
N LYS A 164 -0.24 20.58 26.19
CA LYS A 164 0.24 21.71 26.98
C LYS A 164 -0.42 21.76 28.37
N GLY A 165 0.40 21.89 29.40
CA GLY A 165 -0.05 21.98 30.80
C GLY A 165 -0.30 20.63 31.47
N THR A 166 -0.07 19.52 30.76
CA THR A 166 -0.15 18.15 31.28
C THR A 166 1.23 17.49 31.21
N ASP A 167 1.55 16.68 32.23
CA ASP A 167 2.73 15.83 32.23
C ASP A 167 2.61 14.76 31.16
N LYS A 168 3.57 14.72 30.24
CA LYS A 168 3.54 13.78 29.11
C LYS A 168 4.34 12.53 29.42
N THR A 169 4.10 11.49 28.63
CA THR A 169 4.87 10.24 28.70
C THR A 169 5.20 9.76 27.30
N CYS A 170 6.26 8.97 27.19
CA CYS A 170 6.54 8.21 25.99
C CYS A 170 6.06 6.78 26.18
N GLN A 171 5.47 6.25 25.12
CA GLN A 171 4.99 4.89 25.06
C GLN A 171 5.53 4.21 23.80
N ILE A 172 5.83 2.92 23.89
CA ILE A 172 6.26 2.09 22.77
C ILE A 172 5.13 1.11 22.42
N GLY A 173 4.83 0.99 21.13
CA GLY A 173 3.78 0.13 20.59
C GLY A 173 4.36 -1.07 19.84
N GLY A 174 3.54 -1.60 18.94
CA GLY A 174 3.88 -2.70 18.03
C GLY A 174 5.00 -2.37 17.04
N ALA A 175 5.49 -3.42 16.39
CA ALA A 175 6.49 -3.34 15.33
C ALA A 175 5.96 -2.52 14.16
N TYR A 176 6.85 -1.79 13.52
CA TYR A 176 6.59 -1.19 12.23
C TYR A 176 6.82 -2.23 11.13
N THR A 177 5.79 -2.54 10.35
CA THR A 177 5.76 -3.67 9.40
C THR A 177 5.64 -3.26 7.94
N LEU A 178 5.41 -1.97 7.65
CA LEU A 178 5.16 -1.48 6.29
C LEU A 178 6.44 -1.09 5.54
N SER A 179 7.52 -1.84 5.75
CA SER A 179 8.77 -1.64 5.01
C SER A 179 9.18 -2.85 4.19
N GLU A 180 9.82 -2.57 3.06
CA GLU A 180 10.31 -3.59 2.15
C GLU A 180 11.82 -3.54 1.98
N GLY A 181 12.41 -4.72 1.82
CA GLY A 181 13.82 -4.90 1.54
C GLY A 181 14.71 -4.59 2.72
N ASP A 182 16.00 -4.60 2.48
CA ASP A 182 16.99 -4.18 3.48
C ASP A 182 17.08 -2.66 3.55
N ILE A 183 17.57 -2.14 4.67
CA ILE A 183 17.91 -0.73 4.77
C ILE A 183 19.14 -0.46 3.91
N VAL A 184 19.01 0.45 2.94
CA VAL A 184 20.07 0.77 1.97
C VAL A 184 20.78 2.06 2.37
N GLU A 185 22.12 2.01 2.52
CA GLU A 185 22.92 3.23 2.61
C GLU A 185 22.93 3.92 1.25
N CYS A 186 22.56 5.19 1.21
CA CYS A 186 22.44 5.93 -0.05
C CYS A 186 23.34 7.17 -0.12
N ALA A 187 23.76 7.70 1.03
CA ALA A 187 24.63 8.86 1.07
C ALA A 187 25.44 8.98 2.36
N THR A 188 26.60 9.62 2.21
CA THR A 188 27.31 10.25 3.32
C THR A 188 26.72 11.63 3.60
N GLU A 189 26.92 12.13 4.82
CA GLU A 189 26.55 13.51 5.20
C GLU A 189 27.01 14.54 4.14
N ASP A 190 26.15 15.53 3.91
CA ASP A 190 26.27 16.60 2.92
C ASP A 190 26.23 16.16 1.45
N ARG A 191 25.74 14.95 1.16
CA ARG A 191 25.44 14.47 -0.20
C ARG A 191 23.95 14.20 -0.40
N ASP A 192 23.51 14.15 -1.66
CA ASP A 192 22.16 13.70 -1.99
C ASP A 192 22.09 12.18 -1.86
N CYS A 193 21.14 11.68 -1.07
CA CYS A 193 20.76 10.28 -1.00
C CYS A 193 19.90 9.94 -2.22
N GLN A 194 20.37 9.06 -3.10
CA GLN A 194 19.57 8.54 -4.22
C GLN A 194 18.77 7.31 -3.76
N MET A 195 17.48 7.32 -4.08
CA MET A 195 16.53 6.24 -3.86
C MET A 195 16.22 5.57 -5.19
N ASP A 196 16.12 4.24 -5.18
CA ASP A 196 15.72 3.44 -6.34
C ASP A 196 14.20 3.17 -6.35
N VAL A 197 13.46 3.97 -5.57
CA VAL A 197 12.00 3.96 -5.46
C VAL A 197 11.49 5.38 -5.62
N GLY A 198 10.37 5.53 -6.33
CA GLY A 198 9.73 6.82 -6.58
C GLY A 198 8.48 7.05 -5.77
N ASP A 199 8.51 6.62 -4.51
CA ASP A 199 7.41 6.77 -3.55
C ASP A 199 8.00 7.09 -2.18
N VAL A 200 7.16 7.14 -1.15
CA VAL A 200 7.59 7.40 0.23
C VAL A 200 8.59 6.34 0.69
N VAL A 201 9.59 6.80 1.43
CA VAL A 201 10.54 5.94 2.12
C VAL A 201 10.58 6.26 3.60
N MET A 202 10.89 5.24 4.40
CA MET A 202 11.44 5.45 5.73
C MET A 202 12.94 5.78 5.58
N ALA A 203 13.29 7.04 5.76
CA ALA A 203 14.67 7.49 5.79
C ALA A 203 15.21 7.51 7.22
N ARG A 204 16.49 7.18 7.37
CA ARG A 204 17.21 7.39 8.63
C ARG A 204 18.49 8.18 8.40
N TYR A 205 18.79 9.10 9.31
CA TYR A 205 19.98 9.94 9.27
C TYR A 205 20.70 9.86 10.61
N GLY A 206 21.99 9.55 10.59
CA GLY A 206 22.74 9.35 11.83
C GLY A 206 24.01 8.53 11.67
N ALA A 207 24.56 8.08 12.80
CA ALA A 207 25.75 7.23 12.88
C ALA A 207 25.74 6.45 14.20
N ASP A 208 26.58 5.40 14.31
CA ASP A 208 26.78 4.65 15.55
C ASP A 208 25.46 4.19 16.21
N LYS A 209 24.53 3.70 15.38
CA LYS A 209 23.18 3.26 15.80
C LYS A 209 22.38 4.35 16.54
N ARG A 210 22.66 5.61 16.23
CA ARG A 210 21.89 6.78 16.67
C ARG A 210 21.39 7.51 15.46
N TYR A 211 20.11 7.30 15.17
CA TYR A 211 19.44 7.80 14.00
C TYR A 211 18.21 8.62 14.36
N ASP A 212 17.96 9.63 13.54
CA ASP A 212 16.64 10.23 13.37
C ASP A 212 15.93 9.52 12.21
N ILE A 213 14.67 9.15 12.38
CA ILE A 213 13.89 8.33 11.44
C ILE A 213 12.66 9.11 10.99
N ARG A 214 12.38 9.11 9.68
CA ARG A 214 11.29 9.86 9.07
C ARG A 214 10.69 9.16 7.88
N PHE A 215 9.44 9.50 7.59
CA PHE A 215 8.87 9.25 6.28
C PHE A 215 9.09 10.49 5.41
N ILE A 216 9.55 10.26 4.19
CA ILE A 216 9.83 11.33 3.22
C ILE A 216 9.40 10.91 1.82
N HIS A 217 9.00 11.90 1.02
CA HIS A 217 8.86 11.82 -0.42
C HIS A 217 9.68 12.94 -1.02
N HIS A 218 10.37 12.70 -2.14
CA HIS A 218 11.13 13.75 -2.80
C HIS A 218 11.20 13.54 -4.30
N THR A 219 10.97 14.63 -5.02
CA THR A 219 11.05 14.71 -6.48
C THR A 219 12.42 14.22 -6.96
N GLY A 220 12.42 13.39 -8.02
CA GLY A 220 13.65 12.84 -8.59
C GLY A 220 14.27 11.72 -7.76
N ASN A 221 13.52 11.17 -6.81
CA ASN A 221 13.88 10.04 -5.97
C ASN A 221 15.19 10.29 -5.23
N LYS A 222 15.42 11.51 -4.75
CA LYS A 222 16.63 11.86 -4.02
C LYS A 222 16.38 12.90 -2.96
N PHE A 223 17.08 12.85 -1.83
CA PHE A 223 16.94 13.86 -0.79
C PHE A 223 18.29 14.30 -0.19
N PRO A 224 18.43 15.54 0.31
CA PRO A 224 19.66 15.99 0.94
C PRO A 224 19.97 15.27 2.27
N CYS A 225 21.17 14.69 2.40
CA CYS A 225 21.61 14.01 3.61
C CYS A 225 22.32 14.96 4.60
N ASN A 226 21.57 15.84 5.29
CA ASN A 226 22.16 16.79 6.23
C ASN A 226 21.23 17.22 7.37
N ASN A 227 21.81 17.85 8.39
CA ASN A 227 21.12 18.37 9.58
C ASN A 227 19.99 19.36 9.27
N ASN A 228 20.06 20.11 8.16
CA ASN A 228 18.99 21.07 7.84
C ASN A 228 17.75 20.33 7.32
N TYR A 229 17.96 19.36 6.42
CA TYR A 229 16.86 18.55 5.88
C TYR A 229 16.19 17.73 6.99
N PHE A 230 16.98 17.13 7.88
CA PHE A 230 16.46 16.44 9.05
C PHE A 230 16.17 17.37 10.24
N GLY A 231 16.38 18.68 10.19
CA GLY A 231 16.12 19.60 11.32
C GLY A 231 16.80 19.28 12.67
N VAL A 232 17.60 18.20 12.76
CA VAL A 232 18.23 17.70 13.98
C VAL A 232 19.61 17.15 13.67
N ASP A 233 20.51 17.24 14.65
CA ASP A 233 21.81 16.55 14.63
C ASP A 233 21.77 15.41 15.66
N PRO A 234 21.49 14.17 15.23
CA PRO A 234 21.33 13.05 16.16
C PRO A 234 22.65 12.66 16.84
N ILE A 235 23.79 12.99 16.22
CA ILE A 235 25.12 12.69 16.74
C ILE A 235 26.19 13.56 16.08
N ARG A 236 27.05 14.19 16.89
CA ARG A 236 28.15 15.08 16.45
C ARG A 236 29.35 14.30 15.86
N THR A 237 29.10 13.49 14.85
CA THR A 237 30.08 12.80 14.03
C THR A 237 29.61 12.79 12.58
N ASN A 238 30.41 12.24 11.67
CA ASN A 238 30.05 12.08 10.27
C ASN A 238 28.87 11.13 10.15
N LYS A 239 27.73 11.64 9.69
CA LYS A 239 26.49 10.87 9.56
C LYS A 239 26.38 10.22 8.18
N ARG A 240 25.39 9.35 8.07
CA ARG A 240 25.00 8.61 6.87
C ARG A 240 23.49 8.69 6.75
N CYS A 241 23.01 8.68 5.51
CA CYS A 241 21.60 8.47 5.22
C CYS A 241 21.39 7.07 4.69
N TYR A 242 20.29 6.51 5.16
CA TYR A 242 19.77 5.27 4.64
C TYR A 242 18.29 5.46 4.32
N TYR A 243 17.77 4.63 3.43
CA TYR A 243 16.35 4.55 3.18
C TYR A 243 15.90 3.08 3.16
N GLN A 244 14.61 2.90 3.39
CA GLN A 244 13.90 1.66 3.18
C GLN A 244 12.54 2.02 2.58
N ALA A 245 12.13 1.28 1.56
CA ALA A 245 10.94 1.63 0.82
C ALA A 245 9.66 1.36 1.66
N GLN A 246 8.68 2.27 1.57
CA GLN A 246 7.40 2.17 2.28
C GLN A 246 6.40 1.37 1.45
N VAL A 247 5.83 0.31 2.01
CA VAL A 247 4.78 -0.46 1.33
C VAL A 247 3.45 0.31 1.44
N PRO A 248 2.72 0.53 0.33
CA PRO A 248 1.40 1.16 0.36
C PRO A 248 0.39 0.33 1.16
N VAL A 249 -0.52 0.98 1.88
CA VAL A 249 -1.61 0.31 2.59
C VAL A 249 -2.77 0.04 1.65
N SER A 250 -3.28 -1.19 1.66
CA SER A 250 -4.53 -1.56 1.01
C SER A 250 -5.70 -1.13 1.86
N VAL A 251 -6.62 -0.37 1.27
CA VAL A 251 -7.78 0.18 1.99
C VAL A 251 -9.03 -0.67 1.77
N ASN A 252 -9.15 -1.33 0.62
CA ASN A 252 -10.22 -2.26 0.32
C ASN A 252 -9.84 -3.21 -0.81
N THR A 253 -10.37 -4.43 -0.75
CA THR A 253 -10.34 -5.35 -1.88
C THR A 253 -11.76 -5.76 -2.26
N VAL A 254 -12.09 -5.67 -3.55
CA VAL A 254 -13.37 -6.10 -4.12
C VAL A 254 -13.14 -7.22 -5.12
N GLY A 255 -13.99 -8.23 -5.08
CA GLY A 255 -14.02 -9.31 -6.06
C GLY A 255 -15.02 -9.02 -7.17
N ARG A 256 -14.80 -9.53 -8.37
CA ARG A 256 -15.75 -9.43 -9.48
C ARG A 256 -15.61 -10.60 -10.43
N TRP A 257 -16.75 -11.12 -10.84
CA TRP A 257 -16.86 -11.99 -12.01
C TRP A 257 -17.03 -11.17 -13.29
N GLN A 258 -16.21 -11.47 -14.28
CA GLN A 258 -16.27 -10.86 -15.61
C GLN A 258 -16.54 -11.93 -16.66
N LYS A 259 -17.57 -11.72 -17.48
CA LYS A 259 -17.84 -12.60 -18.62
C LYS A 259 -16.76 -12.38 -19.67
N VAL A 260 -15.97 -13.41 -19.92
CA VAL A 260 -14.83 -13.36 -20.84
C VAL A 260 -15.26 -13.71 -22.26
N ILE A 261 -16.05 -14.76 -22.41
CA ILE A 261 -16.55 -15.24 -23.70
C ILE A 261 -17.89 -15.96 -23.50
N SER A 262 -18.74 -15.94 -24.52
CA SER A 262 -19.98 -16.72 -24.55
C SER A 262 -20.25 -17.24 -25.94
N CYS A 263 -21.11 -18.24 -26.03
CA CYS A 263 -21.56 -18.80 -27.28
C CYS A 263 -22.95 -19.43 -27.16
N ASP A 264 -23.61 -19.51 -28.31
CA ASP A 264 -24.97 -20.03 -28.46
C ASP A 264 -24.96 -21.27 -29.36
N GLY A 265 -25.86 -22.21 -29.10
CA GLY A 265 -26.04 -23.45 -29.86
C GLY A 265 -25.68 -24.72 -29.08
N LEU A 266 -26.28 -25.84 -29.52
CA LEU A 266 -25.97 -27.17 -28.98
C LEU A 266 -24.49 -27.51 -29.16
N ASN A 267 -23.85 -28.00 -28.10
CA ASN A 267 -22.44 -28.41 -28.08
C ASN A 267 -21.47 -27.28 -28.41
N CYS A 268 -21.58 -26.13 -27.75
CA CYS A 268 -20.57 -25.09 -27.87
C CYS A 268 -19.34 -25.37 -26.96
N PRO A 269 -18.17 -25.77 -27.49
CA PRO A 269 -16.94 -25.80 -26.71
C PRO A 269 -16.43 -24.37 -26.51
N ILE A 270 -16.15 -24.00 -25.26
CA ILE A 270 -15.42 -22.77 -24.95
C ILE A 270 -14.02 -23.17 -24.50
N SER A 271 -13.00 -22.69 -25.20
CA SER A 271 -11.61 -22.72 -24.76
C SER A 271 -10.99 -21.36 -25.05
N HIS A 272 -10.48 -20.68 -24.01
CA HIS A 272 -10.06 -19.28 -24.11
C HIS A 272 -8.87 -18.99 -23.19
N GLN A 273 -7.95 -18.14 -23.66
CA GLN A 273 -6.83 -17.67 -22.83
C GLN A 273 -7.31 -16.54 -21.91
N ILE A 274 -7.15 -16.71 -20.61
CA ILE A 274 -7.44 -15.68 -19.61
C ILE A 274 -6.14 -15.08 -19.06
N SER A 275 -6.23 -13.84 -18.58
CA SER A 275 -5.12 -13.13 -17.95
C SER A 275 -4.92 -13.63 -16.52
N VAL A 276 -3.69 -13.94 -16.10
CA VAL A 276 -3.37 -14.28 -14.71
C VAL A 276 -2.19 -13.43 -14.26
N GLY A 277 -2.31 -12.83 -13.07
CA GLY A 277 -1.28 -11.98 -12.48
C GLY A 277 -1.85 -10.67 -11.94
N THR A 278 -0.96 -9.78 -11.51
CA THR A 278 -1.28 -8.48 -10.90
C THR A 278 -0.75 -7.33 -11.75
N GLU A 279 -1.61 -6.34 -12.00
CA GLU A 279 -1.30 -5.09 -12.71
C GLU A 279 -1.60 -3.91 -11.79
N ARG A 280 -0.69 -2.92 -11.76
CA ARG A 280 -0.85 -1.69 -10.97
C ARG A 280 -0.21 -0.51 -11.68
N THR A 281 -0.51 0.68 -11.16
CA THR A 281 0.11 1.94 -11.58
C THR A 281 1.46 2.22 -10.92
N ASN A 282 1.88 1.46 -9.91
CA ASN A 282 3.15 1.66 -9.17
C ASN A 282 4.10 0.44 -9.27
N SER A 283 5.33 0.59 -8.81
CA SER A 283 6.41 -0.40 -8.95
C SER A 283 6.33 -1.61 -8.00
N TRP A 284 5.31 -1.70 -7.15
CA TRP A 284 5.21 -2.65 -6.03
C TRP A 284 4.50 -3.97 -6.37
N THR A 285 4.24 -4.22 -7.65
CA THR A 285 3.21 -5.16 -8.15
C THR A 285 3.36 -6.63 -7.74
N THR A 286 4.52 -7.08 -7.25
CA THR A 286 4.81 -8.50 -7.03
C THR A 286 5.59 -8.77 -5.75
N THR A 287 5.64 -7.82 -4.82
CA THR A 287 6.47 -7.96 -3.63
C THR A 287 5.76 -8.79 -2.56
N GLN A 288 6.54 -9.45 -1.69
CA GLN A 288 5.95 -10.30 -0.65
C GLN A 288 5.12 -9.45 0.32
N GLN A 289 5.61 -8.25 0.65
CA GLN A 289 4.97 -7.34 1.58
C GLN A 289 3.69 -6.74 0.99
N TRP A 290 3.67 -6.43 -0.30
CA TRP A 290 2.43 -6.13 -1.02
C TRP A 290 1.39 -7.24 -0.81
N SER A 291 1.84 -8.50 -0.95
CA SER A 291 0.93 -9.66 -0.87
C SER A 291 0.33 -9.79 0.51
N VAL A 292 1.08 -9.44 1.55
CA VAL A 292 0.59 -9.36 2.92
C VAL A 292 -0.48 -8.28 3.03
N THR A 293 -0.20 -7.05 2.61
CA THR A 293 -1.16 -5.94 2.77
C THR A 293 -2.48 -6.19 2.03
N VAL A 294 -2.44 -6.78 0.83
CA VAL A 294 -3.69 -7.09 0.12
C VAL A 294 -4.42 -8.27 0.77
N THR A 295 -3.69 -9.28 1.22
CA THR A 295 -4.25 -10.39 2.00
C THR A 295 -4.98 -9.88 3.25
N GLU A 296 -4.34 -9.03 4.04
CA GLU A 296 -4.94 -8.39 5.23
C GLU A 296 -6.22 -7.61 4.87
N SER A 297 -6.22 -6.87 3.76
CA SER A 297 -7.42 -6.14 3.33
C SER A 297 -8.56 -7.05 2.86
N MET A 298 -8.24 -8.24 2.35
CA MET A 298 -9.26 -9.24 2.03
C MET A 298 -9.80 -9.90 3.28
N GLU A 299 -8.94 -10.23 4.23
CA GLU A 299 -9.32 -10.78 5.54
C GLU A 299 -10.26 -9.84 6.30
N ALA A 300 -10.09 -8.52 6.15
CA ALA A 300 -11.01 -7.51 6.67
C ALA A 300 -12.43 -7.57 6.04
N GLY A 301 -12.57 -8.23 4.88
CA GLY A 301 -13.84 -8.55 4.24
C GLY A 301 -13.83 -8.29 2.74
N LEU A 302 -13.91 -9.35 1.94
CA LEU A 302 -14.04 -9.28 0.49
C LEU A 302 -15.51 -9.07 0.07
N THR A 303 -15.78 -8.00 -0.68
CA THR A 303 -17.12 -7.75 -1.25
C THR A 303 -17.15 -8.12 -2.73
N ILE A 304 -18.19 -8.85 -3.17
CA ILE A 304 -18.41 -9.16 -4.57
C ILE A 304 -19.18 -8.00 -5.24
N PHE A 305 -18.51 -7.37 -6.20
CA PHE A 305 -19.06 -6.24 -6.92
C PHE A 305 -20.24 -6.66 -7.81
N GLY A 306 -21.26 -5.80 -7.86
CA GLY A 306 -22.48 -6.01 -8.65
C GLY A 306 -23.56 -6.82 -7.92
N THR A 307 -23.22 -7.37 -6.74
CA THR A 307 -24.14 -8.18 -5.93
C THR A 307 -24.32 -7.60 -4.54
N GLY A 308 -23.30 -6.89 -4.02
CA GLY A 308 -23.29 -6.35 -2.66
C GLY A 308 -23.02 -7.42 -1.59
N VAL A 309 -22.81 -8.67 -2.00
CA VAL A 309 -22.52 -9.79 -1.11
C VAL A 309 -21.13 -9.57 -0.51
N LYS A 310 -21.08 -9.45 0.82
CA LYS A 310 -19.84 -9.37 1.60
C LYS A 310 -19.58 -10.74 2.22
N ALA A 311 -18.43 -11.33 1.89
CA ALA A 311 -18.02 -12.57 2.51
C ALA A 311 -17.61 -12.35 3.98
N SER A 312 -17.80 -13.38 4.81
CA SER A 312 -17.24 -13.38 6.16
C SER A 312 -15.72 -13.28 6.12
N ALA A 313 -15.12 -12.71 7.17
CA ALA A 313 -13.67 -12.63 7.31
C ALA A 313 -12.99 -13.99 7.12
N SER A 314 -13.56 -15.06 7.67
CA SER A 314 -13.04 -16.44 7.52
C SER A 314 -13.07 -16.96 6.08
N VAL A 315 -14.09 -16.63 5.30
CA VAL A 315 -14.20 -17.03 3.90
C VAL A 315 -13.22 -16.22 3.05
N ALA A 316 -13.11 -14.92 3.32
CA ALA A 316 -12.19 -14.06 2.61
C ALA A 316 -10.72 -14.42 2.91
N GLU A 317 -10.39 -14.74 4.16
CA GLU A 317 -9.09 -15.30 4.60
C GLU A 317 -8.79 -16.61 3.87
N SER A 318 -9.75 -17.55 3.86
CA SER A 318 -9.58 -18.82 3.15
C SER A 318 -9.32 -18.63 1.65
N TYR A 319 -9.94 -17.63 1.04
CA TYR A 319 -9.75 -17.32 -0.37
C TYR A 319 -8.40 -16.62 -0.63
N ALA A 320 -8.02 -15.67 0.22
CA ALA A 320 -6.72 -14.99 0.13
C ALA A 320 -5.55 -15.98 0.30
N GLY A 321 -5.72 -16.99 1.15
CA GLY A 321 -4.77 -18.12 1.29
C GLY A 321 -4.78 -19.15 0.15
N SER A 322 -5.68 -19.02 -0.83
CA SER A 322 -5.77 -19.97 -1.94
C SER A 322 -4.53 -19.91 -2.84
N TYR A 323 -4.15 -21.05 -3.43
CA TYR A 323 -3.03 -21.10 -4.37
C TYR A 323 -3.29 -20.23 -5.61
N ALA A 324 -4.53 -20.22 -6.12
CA ALA A 324 -4.89 -19.45 -7.31
C ALA A 324 -4.71 -17.95 -7.10
N TYR A 325 -5.10 -17.45 -5.93
CA TYR A 325 -4.92 -16.05 -5.56
C TYR A 325 -3.45 -15.72 -5.28
N SER A 326 -2.82 -16.38 -4.31
CA SER A 326 -1.40 -16.13 -3.94
C SER A 326 -0.42 -16.26 -5.11
N SER A 327 -0.66 -17.18 -6.05
CA SER A 327 0.12 -17.32 -7.29
C SER A 327 -0.06 -16.13 -8.24
N ALA A 328 -1.27 -15.60 -8.38
CA ALA A 328 -1.56 -14.42 -9.20
C ALA A 328 -1.01 -13.12 -8.59
N LEU A 329 -1.00 -12.99 -7.26
CA LEU A 329 -0.42 -11.84 -6.55
C LEU A 329 1.09 -11.71 -6.80
N SER A 330 1.79 -12.83 -6.88
CA SER A 330 3.25 -12.86 -7.00
C SER A 330 3.79 -12.69 -8.42
N GLN A 331 2.93 -12.49 -9.42
CA GLN A 331 3.33 -12.47 -10.84
C GLN A 331 2.73 -11.27 -11.57
N SER A 332 3.47 -10.70 -12.52
CA SER A 332 2.91 -9.71 -13.45
C SER A 332 1.87 -10.36 -14.37
N VAL A 333 0.87 -9.59 -14.80
CA VAL A 333 -0.20 -10.09 -15.69
C VAL A 333 0.37 -10.69 -16.97
N ALA A 334 -0.01 -11.94 -17.24
CA ALA A 334 0.23 -12.64 -18.49
C ALA A 334 -1.03 -13.36 -18.98
N GLN A 335 -1.27 -13.38 -20.30
CA GLN A 335 -2.34 -14.17 -20.92
C GLN A 335 -1.84 -15.59 -21.25
N ASN A 336 -1.65 -16.41 -20.22
CA ASN A 336 -1.01 -17.71 -20.36
C ASN A 336 -1.84 -18.89 -19.83
N TYR A 337 -3.06 -18.66 -19.34
CA TYR A 337 -3.90 -19.71 -18.78
C TYR A 337 -5.07 -20.05 -19.69
N THR A 338 -5.20 -21.31 -20.08
CA THR A 338 -6.30 -21.78 -20.94
C THR A 338 -7.47 -22.27 -20.10
N ALA A 339 -8.53 -21.46 -20.05
CA ALA A 339 -9.78 -21.82 -19.41
C ALA A 339 -10.68 -22.57 -20.40
N THR A 340 -11.23 -23.72 -20.01
CA THR A 340 -12.03 -24.56 -20.91
C THR A 340 -13.33 -24.98 -20.23
N CYS A 341 -14.46 -24.72 -20.88
CA CYS A 341 -15.75 -25.27 -20.45
C CYS A 341 -15.93 -26.65 -21.07
N ASP A 342 -16.15 -27.66 -20.22
CA ASP A 342 -16.41 -29.03 -20.66
C ASP A 342 -17.62 -29.04 -21.61
N PRO A 343 -17.48 -29.46 -22.88
CA PRO A 343 -18.59 -29.51 -23.83
C PRO A 343 -19.65 -30.56 -23.46
N SER A 344 -19.43 -31.40 -22.44
CA SER A 344 -20.43 -32.33 -21.93
C SER A 344 -21.63 -31.59 -21.32
N GLY A 345 -22.84 -32.08 -21.58
CA GLY A 345 -24.11 -31.44 -21.19
C GLY A 345 -24.84 -30.73 -22.35
N SER A 346 -26.15 -30.90 -22.39
CA SER A 346 -27.04 -30.35 -23.44
C SER A 346 -27.46 -28.92 -23.14
N TYR A 347 -26.50 -27.99 -23.19
CA TYR A 347 -26.80 -26.56 -23.03
C TYR A 347 -27.07 -25.89 -24.38
N THR A 348 -28.01 -24.95 -24.39
CA THR A 348 -28.35 -24.11 -25.54
C THR A 348 -27.51 -22.83 -25.62
N SER A 349 -26.93 -22.41 -24.49
CA SER A 349 -25.98 -21.31 -24.40
C SER A 349 -24.95 -21.58 -23.29
N ARG A 350 -23.73 -21.05 -23.45
CA ARG A 350 -22.67 -21.15 -22.46
C ARG A 350 -21.89 -19.83 -22.36
N ALA A 351 -21.45 -19.50 -21.15
CA ALA A 351 -20.58 -18.37 -20.89
C ALA A 351 -19.46 -18.77 -19.94
N LEU A 352 -18.26 -18.29 -20.22
CA LEU A 352 -17.09 -18.40 -19.34
C LEU A 352 -16.91 -17.08 -18.60
N TRP A 353 -16.86 -17.17 -17.28
CA TRP A 353 -16.65 -16.06 -16.38
C TRP A 353 -15.30 -16.23 -15.69
N GLN A 354 -14.50 -15.18 -15.61
CA GLN A 354 -13.26 -15.15 -14.85
C GLN A 354 -13.46 -14.33 -13.57
N PHE A 355 -12.89 -14.81 -12.48
CA PHE A 355 -12.82 -14.04 -11.25
C PHE A 355 -11.58 -13.14 -11.25
N SER A 356 -11.77 -11.92 -10.79
CA SER A 356 -10.72 -10.92 -10.63
C SER A 356 -10.98 -10.15 -9.35
N THR A 357 -9.92 -9.61 -8.77
CA THR A 357 -10.00 -8.72 -7.63
C THR A 357 -9.45 -7.36 -8.01
N GLY A 358 -10.07 -6.31 -7.52
CA GLY A 358 -9.55 -4.95 -7.53
C GLY A 358 -9.17 -4.58 -6.11
N THR A 359 -7.95 -4.10 -5.94
CA THR A 359 -7.47 -3.59 -4.67
C THR A 359 -7.33 -2.09 -4.78
N GLY A 360 -8.11 -1.35 -3.99
CA GLY A 360 -7.88 0.07 -3.77
C GLY A 360 -6.74 0.21 -2.78
N THR A 361 -5.72 0.94 -3.17
CA THR A 361 -4.56 1.20 -2.31
C THR A 361 -4.40 2.70 -2.13
N SER A 362 -4.04 3.11 -0.92
CA SER A 362 -3.67 4.51 -0.73
C SER A 362 -2.17 4.63 -0.96
N CYS A 363 -1.81 5.26 -2.08
CA CYS A 363 -0.44 5.72 -2.29
C CYS A 363 -0.28 7.07 -1.61
N LEU A 364 0.77 7.18 -0.79
CA LEU A 364 1.00 8.33 0.07
C LEU A 364 1.18 9.64 -0.71
N GLU A 365 1.69 9.57 -1.94
CA GLU A 365 1.92 10.73 -2.81
C GLU A 365 0.61 11.31 -3.38
N SER A 366 -0.14 10.51 -4.14
CA SER A 366 -1.35 10.91 -4.87
C SER A 366 -2.64 10.79 -4.06
N GLY A 367 -2.59 10.17 -2.88
CA GLY A 367 -3.75 9.77 -2.06
C GLY A 367 -4.39 8.45 -2.50
N THR A 368 -4.21 8.04 -3.77
CA THR A 368 -4.79 6.81 -4.33
C THR A 368 -3.91 6.21 -5.42
N CYS A 369 -3.72 4.90 -5.36
CA CYS A 369 -3.26 4.08 -6.47
C CYS A 369 -4.11 2.82 -6.54
N ASP A 370 -4.24 2.24 -7.72
CA ASP A 370 -5.09 1.09 -7.93
C ASP A 370 -4.26 -0.12 -8.35
N GLY A 371 -4.72 -1.30 -7.94
CA GLY A 371 -4.24 -2.57 -8.43
C GLY A 371 -5.37 -3.49 -8.84
N SER A 372 -5.16 -4.31 -9.85
CA SER A 372 -6.03 -5.43 -10.19
C SER A 372 -5.23 -6.72 -10.18
N THR A 373 -5.78 -7.74 -9.53
CA THR A 373 -5.25 -9.11 -9.58
C THR A 373 -6.25 -10.01 -10.28
N PHE A 374 -5.82 -10.62 -11.38
CA PHE A 374 -6.59 -11.58 -12.16
C PHE A 374 -6.18 -12.98 -11.75
N THR A 375 -7.10 -13.78 -11.24
CA THR A 375 -6.81 -15.17 -10.85
C THR A 375 -7.06 -16.14 -12.00
N ALA A 376 -6.49 -17.33 -11.90
CA ALA A 376 -6.76 -18.44 -12.83
C ALA A 376 -8.15 -19.07 -12.62
N GLU A 377 -8.99 -18.51 -11.73
CA GLU A 377 -10.29 -19.07 -11.41
C GLU A 377 -11.33 -18.60 -12.41
N TYR A 378 -12.09 -19.56 -12.91
CA TYR A 378 -13.15 -19.33 -13.86
C TYR A 378 -14.36 -20.23 -13.57
N LEU A 379 -15.53 -19.79 -13.99
CA LEU A 379 -16.77 -20.54 -13.91
C LEU A 379 -17.42 -20.61 -15.29
N CYS A 380 -17.88 -21.80 -15.64
CA CYS A 380 -18.67 -22.03 -16.85
C CYS A 380 -20.14 -22.10 -16.49
N VAL A 381 -20.93 -21.19 -17.05
CA VAL A 381 -22.36 -21.08 -16.80
C VAL A 381 -23.10 -21.49 -18.06
N GLY A 382 -23.95 -22.51 -17.96
CA GLY A 382 -24.81 -22.97 -19.04
C GLY A 382 -26.26 -22.52 -18.85
N ASP A 383 -26.94 -22.18 -19.95
CA ASP A 383 -28.38 -21.84 -19.99
C ASP A 383 -28.82 -20.83 -18.91
N ALA A 384 -28.01 -19.78 -18.73
CA ALA A 384 -28.30 -18.74 -17.77
C ALA A 384 -29.68 -18.10 -18.05
N PRO A 385 -30.51 -17.89 -17.01
CA PRO A 385 -31.82 -17.28 -17.18
C PRO A 385 -31.72 -15.83 -17.68
N SER A 386 -32.78 -15.34 -18.30
CA SER A 386 -32.86 -13.93 -18.71
C SER A 386 -32.68 -13.02 -17.49
N GLY A 387 -31.76 -12.06 -17.58
CA GLY A 387 -31.42 -11.16 -16.48
C GLY A 387 -30.29 -11.64 -15.58
N TYR A 388 -29.68 -12.81 -15.83
CA TYR A 388 -28.50 -13.26 -15.10
C TYR A 388 -27.31 -12.31 -15.31
N THR A 389 -26.86 -11.69 -14.22
CA THR A 389 -25.78 -10.69 -14.22
C THR A 389 -24.39 -11.29 -14.01
N GLY A 390 -24.31 -12.57 -13.66
CA GLY A 390 -23.07 -13.28 -13.39
C GLY A 390 -23.09 -14.02 -12.04
N PRO A 391 -22.03 -14.79 -11.76
CA PRO A 391 -21.83 -15.47 -10.48
C PRO A 391 -21.72 -14.46 -9.33
N VAL A 392 -22.20 -14.83 -8.15
CA VAL A 392 -22.24 -13.91 -6.99
C VAL A 392 -21.33 -14.31 -5.83
N CYS A 393 -20.77 -15.51 -5.86
CA CYS A 393 -19.97 -16.06 -4.77
C CYS A 393 -18.48 -15.95 -5.03
N ILE A 394 -17.69 -16.06 -3.97
CA ILE A 394 -16.23 -16.24 -4.08
C ILE A 394 -15.95 -17.61 -4.73
N PRO A 395 -14.91 -17.74 -5.57
CA PRO A 395 -14.50 -19.03 -6.13
C PRO A 395 -14.42 -20.13 -5.06
N GLY A 396 -15.01 -21.29 -5.36
CA GLY A 396 -15.07 -22.44 -4.43
C GLY A 396 -16.26 -22.46 -3.48
N TYR A 397 -17.10 -21.42 -3.46
CA TYR A 397 -18.23 -21.29 -2.53
C TYR A 397 -19.61 -21.24 -3.21
N CYS A 398 -19.72 -21.70 -4.45
CA CYS A 398 -20.99 -21.77 -5.17
C CYS A 398 -21.84 -22.95 -4.65
N ALA A 399 -23.10 -22.70 -4.27
CA ALA A 399 -24.05 -23.75 -3.85
C ALA A 399 -24.88 -24.31 -5.02
N ASP A 400 -24.88 -23.63 -6.17
CA ASP A 400 -25.58 -24.02 -7.39
C ASP A 400 -24.71 -23.81 -8.65
N GLU A 401 -25.13 -24.38 -9.79
CA GLU A 401 -24.38 -24.34 -11.05
C GLU A 401 -24.26 -22.94 -11.67
N LEU A 402 -25.22 -22.05 -11.40
CA LEU A 402 -25.16 -20.64 -11.81
C LEU A 402 -24.33 -19.81 -10.82
N CYS A 403 -23.92 -20.40 -9.71
CA CYS A 403 -23.30 -19.71 -8.59
C CYS A 403 -24.09 -18.46 -8.17
N SER A 404 -25.41 -18.60 -8.12
CA SER A 404 -26.35 -17.55 -7.68
C SER A 404 -26.61 -17.58 -6.16
N THR A 405 -26.29 -18.71 -5.53
CA THR A 405 -26.40 -18.96 -4.09
C THR A 405 -25.03 -19.37 -3.56
N CYS A 406 -24.63 -18.80 -2.42
CA CYS A 406 -23.33 -19.08 -1.80
C CYS A 406 -23.47 -20.09 -0.64
N THR A 407 -22.42 -20.86 -0.41
CA THR A 407 -22.35 -21.80 0.72
C THR A 407 -21.99 -21.13 2.04
N TYR A 408 -21.60 -19.86 2.00
CA TYR A 408 -21.40 -19.01 3.16
C TYR A 408 -22.59 -18.07 3.37
N GLU A 409 -22.81 -17.69 4.62
CA GLU A 409 -23.73 -16.62 4.97
C GLU A 409 -23.09 -15.26 4.68
N ASP A 410 -23.89 -14.31 4.20
CA ASP A 410 -23.46 -12.93 4.05
C ASP A 410 -22.99 -12.42 5.41
N ALA A 411 -21.85 -11.72 5.44
CA ALA A 411 -21.45 -10.97 6.61
C ALA A 411 -22.48 -9.86 6.82
N SER A 412 -23.52 -10.13 7.63
CA SER A 412 -24.47 -9.10 8.07
C SER A 412 -23.67 -7.94 8.64
N ASP A 413 -24.03 -6.70 8.29
CA ASP A 413 -23.44 -5.47 8.86
C ASP A 413 -23.50 -5.55 10.40
N GLN A 414 -22.43 -6.02 11.04
CA GLN A 414 -22.20 -5.95 12.49
C GLN A 414 -21.50 -4.65 12.83
#